data_AF-A0A1N7HYT1-F1
#
_entry.id   AF-A0A1N7HYT1-F1
#
_cell.length_a   1.000
_cell.length_b   1.000
_cell.length_c   1.000
_cell.angle_alpha   90.00
_cell.angle_beta   90.00
_cell.angle_gamma   90.00
#
_symmetry.space_group_name_H-M   'P 1'
#
loop_
_entity.id
_entity.type
_entity.pdbx_description
1 polymer ?
#
loop_
_entity_poly.entity_id
_entity_poly.type
_entity_poly.pdbx_seq_one_letter_code
_entity_poly.pdbx_strand_id
1 'polypeptide(L)'
;MRRKAGHNIGYKKERVVLSDILPYEIPPFFSNRHFYNFLVKNKVVINEDDRTIQFKKDYTGVLRRLIKTLFGVPDNVNFITDTNFDYFKFNEVAFEKVFLTIPFKFKITHKDSDYRELTVIHPINQLYLVGFYDKYKNTILYNTKLSRFSLRKPSKVSSLKYYKDNTNKKKKSKNQDIEIIETTDKEYTSLKTFFSYQNYSNIYEFYESYEYQRSEKRFDNLMKFDVSRCFDSIYTHTLSWALSNKKIVKDNLGTNKDSFGGKFDKVMQQMNYNETNGIIIGPEFSRIFAELILQRIDKNVEKELHKKGYKYKEDYDIYRYVDDFFVFYNDDKIKSEILSLYKIKLQEYNLFFNDSKTKILPKPIITNITVAKEEIRKLIEHSMIFQFYDSEIKNQIGLKYYTAKDIITNYKAILAKTETSYKDLQNYFLAIIFNKLKSLIKKIQDEQEILLHLYAQKRETEAKLNNAREDEKPKYQEKLDEILEEIKEQEKKLKSFHNQLFKKYK
;
A
#
# COMPACT_ATOMS: atom_id res chain seq x y z
N MET A 1 -23.93 -22.89 19.18
CA MET A 1 -22.98 -22.02 18.44
C MET A 1 -23.69 -21.37 17.25
N ARG A 2 -24.11 -20.10 17.37
CA ARG A 2 -24.60 -19.34 16.20
C ARG A 2 -23.39 -19.04 15.30
N ARG A 3 -23.30 -19.67 14.12
CA ARG A 3 -22.37 -19.25 13.06
C ARG A 3 -22.69 -17.79 12.73
N LYS A 4 -21.86 -16.86 13.21
CA LYS A 4 -21.96 -15.44 12.87
C LYS A 4 -21.67 -15.31 11.38
N ALA A 5 -22.71 -15.07 10.59
CA ALA A 5 -22.58 -14.80 9.16
C ALA A 5 -21.80 -13.50 8.98
N GLY A 6 -20.60 -13.58 8.41
CA GLY A 6 -19.87 -12.39 7.98
C GLY A 6 -20.64 -11.71 6.85
N HIS A 7 -20.85 -10.40 6.95
CA HIS A 7 -21.34 -9.62 5.81
C HIS A 7 -20.21 -9.47 4.80
N ASN A 8 -20.31 -10.15 3.65
CA ASN A 8 -19.50 -9.84 2.48
C ASN A 8 -20.07 -8.55 1.86
N ILE A 9 -19.41 -7.42 2.06
CA ILE A 9 -19.64 -6.25 1.23
C ILE A 9 -19.05 -6.58 -0.15
N GLY A 10 -19.91 -6.69 -1.16
CA GLY A 10 -19.54 -7.13 -2.51
C GLY A 10 -18.41 -6.30 -3.11
N TYR A 11 -17.45 -6.99 -3.70
CA TYR A 11 -16.35 -6.39 -4.45
C TYR A 11 -16.88 -5.79 -5.75
N LYS A 12 -16.96 -4.46 -5.84
CA LYS A 12 -17.27 -3.77 -7.10
C LYS A 12 -16.00 -3.66 -7.93
N LYS A 13 -16.02 -4.16 -9.17
CA LYS A 13 -14.85 -4.15 -10.07
C LYS A 13 -14.37 -2.74 -10.38
N GLU A 14 -15.27 -1.75 -10.40
CA GLU A 14 -14.98 -0.34 -10.69
C GLU A 14 -14.02 0.27 -9.66
N ARG A 15 -13.84 -0.39 -8.51
CA ARG A 15 -12.92 0.05 -7.47
C ARG A 15 -11.47 0.15 -7.93
N VAL A 16 -11.08 -0.53 -9.02
CA VAL A 16 -9.78 -0.33 -9.70
C VAL A 16 -9.46 1.15 -9.82
N VAL A 17 -10.43 1.97 -10.24
CA VAL A 17 -10.29 3.42 -10.44
C VAL A 17 -9.85 4.17 -9.19
N LEU A 18 -10.22 3.69 -8.00
CA LEU A 18 -9.82 4.29 -6.73
C LEU A 18 -8.49 3.76 -6.21
N SER A 19 -8.16 2.51 -6.54
CA SER A 19 -7.07 1.77 -5.90
C SER A 19 -5.80 1.67 -6.75
N ASP A 20 -5.90 1.93 -8.05
CA ASP A 20 -4.79 1.74 -8.99
C ASP A 20 -3.78 2.90 -8.95
N ILE A 21 -4.17 4.10 -8.50
CA ILE A 21 -3.21 5.20 -8.29
C ILE A 21 -3.25 5.57 -6.81
N LEU A 22 -2.10 5.55 -6.14
CA LEU A 22 -2.05 5.82 -4.70
C LEU A 22 -2.26 7.32 -4.40
N PRO A 23 -2.80 7.69 -3.23
CA PRO A 23 -3.11 9.08 -2.91
C PRO A 23 -1.93 10.05 -2.93
N TYR A 24 -0.70 9.56 -2.79
CA TYR A 24 0.53 10.36 -2.86
C TYR A 24 1.17 10.35 -4.26
N GLU A 25 0.57 9.64 -5.22
CA GLU A 25 1.01 9.53 -6.61
C GLU A 25 0.08 10.29 -7.57
N ILE A 26 -0.73 11.20 -7.01
CA ILE A 26 -1.67 12.06 -7.74
C ILE A 26 -1.36 13.54 -7.44
N PRO A 27 -1.72 14.46 -8.35
CA PRO A 27 -1.68 15.88 -8.04
C PRO A 27 -2.54 16.21 -6.81
N PRO A 28 -2.17 17.20 -5.96
CA PRO A 28 -2.86 17.49 -4.71
C PRO A 28 -4.38 17.71 -4.82
N PHE A 29 -4.86 18.18 -5.98
CA PHE A 29 -6.28 18.47 -6.24
C PHE A 29 -7.00 17.39 -7.05
N PHE A 30 -6.32 16.30 -7.40
CA PHE A 30 -6.91 15.23 -8.21
C PHE A 30 -7.56 14.18 -7.33
N SER A 31 -8.75 13.69 -7.71
CA SER A 31 -9.35 12.53 -7.05
C SER A 31 -10.28 11.77 -7.98
N ASN A 32 -10.09 10.46 -8.00
CA ASN A 32 -10.96 9.54 -8.73
C ASN A 32 -12.26 9.21 -7.99
N ARG A 33 -12.51 9.76 -6.79
CA ARG A 33 -13.71 9.50 -5.99
C ARG A 33 -15.00 9.79 -6.76
N HIS A 34 -15.09 10.96 -7.39
CA HIS A 34 -16.28 11.37 -8.13
C HIS A 34 -16.42 10.61 -9.45
N PHE A 35 -15.30 10.30 -10.11
CA PHE A 35 -15.28 9.50 -11.33
C PHE A 35 -15.77 8.06 -11.06
N TYR A 36 -15.29 7.41 -10.00
CA TYR A 36 -15.80 6.10 -9.57
C TYR A 36 -17.32 6.13 -9.31
N ASN A 37 -17.80 7.13 -8.56
CA ASN A 37 -19.23 7.27 -8.28
C ASN A 37 -20.05 7.48 -9.56
N PHE A 38 -19.52 8.25 -10.52
CA PHE A 38 -20.13 8.45 -11.84
C PHE A 38 -20.25 7.13 -12.61
N LEU A 39 -19.18 6.33 -12.70
CA LEU A 39 -19.20 5.04 -13.39
C LEU A 39 -20.22 4.07 -12.78
N VAL A 40 -20.21 3.94 -11.46
CA VAL A 40 -21.11 3.02 -10.73
C VAL A 40 -22.57 3.47 -10.84
N LYS A 41 -22.86 4.75 -10.63
CA LYS A 41 -24.23 5.28 -10.69
C LYS A 41 -24.84 5.15 -12.08
N ASN A 42 -24.03 5.39 -13.11
CA ASN A 42 -24.48 5.39 -14.50
C ASN A 42 -24.22 4.06 -15.23
N LYS A 43 -23.78 3.01 -14.52
CA LYS A 43 -23.53 1.66 -15.06
C LYS A 43 -22.66 1.68 -16.32
N VAL A 44 -21.61 2.50 -16.32
CA VAL A 44 -20.75 2.72 -17.49
C VAL A 44 -19.77 1.55 -17.62
N VAL A 45 -19.77 0.86 -18.76
CA VAL A 45 -18.95 -0.33 -19.02
C VAL A 45 -18.47 -0.35 -20.48
N ILE A 46 -17.26 -0.87 -20.71
CA ILE A 46 -16.76 -1.18 -22.04
C ILE A 46 -17.01 -2.66 -22.31
N ASN A 47 -17.63 -2.96 -23.45
CA ASN A 47 -17.75 -4.32 -23.98
C ASN A 47 -16.85 -4.43 -25.21
N GLU A 48 -15.78 -5.22 -25.08
CA GLU A 48 -14.78 -5.42 -26.14
C GLU A 48 -15.35 -6.22 -27.31
N ASP A 49 -16.18 -7.23 -27.05
CA ASP A 49 -16.70 -8.14 -28.08
C ASP A 49 -17.68 -7.39 -29.01
N ASP A 50 -18.56 -6.59 -28.41
CA ASP A 50 -19.52 -5.77 -29.17
C ASP A 50 -18.92 -4.43 -29.63
N ARG A 51 -17.71 -4.09 -29.19
CA ARG A 51 -17.04 -2.79 -29.39
C ARG A 51 -17.95 -1.63 -29.01
N THR A 52 -18.47 -1.68 -27.78
CA THR A 52 -19.39 -0.66 -27.27
C THR A 52 -18.93 -0.04 -25.95
N ILE A 53 -19.32 1.22 -25.75
CA ILE A 53 -19.36 1.85 -24.43
C ILE A 53 -20.83 1.93 -24.04
N GLN A 54 -21.24 1.10 -23.08
CA GLN A 54 -22.59 1.01 -22.54
C GLN A 54 -22.74 1.90 -21.32
N PHE A 55 -23.88 2.55 -21.16
CA PHE A 55 -24.27 3.25 -19.94
C PHE A 55 -25.79 3.24 -19.76
N LYS A 56 -26.25 3.60 -18.55
CA LYS A 56 -27.68 3.70 -18.22
C LYS A 56 -28.40 4.63 -19.21
N LYS A 57 -29.61 4.26 -19.62
CA LYS A 57 -30.52 5.08 -20.44
C LYS A 57 -30.52 6.55 -20.02
N ASP A 58 -30.25 7.42 -20.98
CA ASP A 58 -30.20 8.87 -20.84
C ASP A 58 -31.43 9.53 -21.48
N TYR A 59 -32.32 10.05 -20.64
CA TYR A 59 -33.53 10.74 -21.09
C TYR A 59 -33.30 12.23 -21.37
N THR A 60 -32.22 12.83 -20.86
CA THR A 60 -31.96 14.28 -20.98
C THR A 60 -30.91 14.61 -22.03
N GLY A 61 -30.14 13.62 -22.48
CA GLY A 61 -29.01 13.79 -23.40
C GLY A 61 -27.74 14.34 -22.73
N VAL A 62 -27.80 14.64 -21.42
CA VAL A 62 -26.66 15.19 -20.67
C VAL A 62 -25.61 14.10 -20.43
N LEU A 63 -26.03 12.89 -20.06
CA LEU A 63 -25.10 11.79 -19.79
C LEU A 63 -24.36 11.37 -21.07
N ARG A 64 -25.06 11.33 -22.20
CA ARG A 64 -24.47 11.09 -23.52
C ARG A 64 -23.37 12.10 -23.82
N ARG A 65 -23.63 13.40 -23.62
CA ARG A 65 -22.64 14.47 -23.85
C ARG A 65 -21.46 14.34 -22.89
N LEU A 66 -21.71 14.09 -21.61
CA LEU A 66 -20.65 13.90 -20.61
C LEU A 66 -19.73 12.73 -20.94
N ILE A 67 -20.29 11.57 -21.28
CA ILE A 67 -19.50 10.38 -21.66
C ILE A 67 -18.69 10.66 -22.91
N LYS A 68 -19.30 11.29 -23.91
CA LYS A 68 -18.62 11.67 -25.15
C LYS A 68 -17.41 12.57 -24.88
N THR A 69 -17.57 13.60 -24.04
CA THR A 69 -16.48 14.49 -23.65
C THR A 69 -15.43 13.81 -22.78
N LEU A 70 -15.83 13.09 -21.73
CA LEU A 70 -14.91 12.45 -20.77
C LEU A 70 -14.04 11.37 -21.42
N PHE A 71 -14.57 10.64 -22.40
CA PHE A 71 -13.88 9.54 -23.05
C PHE A 71 -13.32 9.89 -24.43
N GLY A 72 -13.54 11.11 -24.91
CA GLY A 72 -13.08 11.53 -26.23
C GLY A 72 -13.72 10.73 -27.37
N VAL A 73 -15.01 10.39 -27.24
CA VAL A 73 -15.73 9.61 -28.27
C VAL A 73 -15.93 10.47 -29.52
N PRO A 74 -15.44 10.05 -30.70
CA PRO A 74 -15.58 10.82 -31.93
C PRO A 74 -17.03 11.08 -32.35
N ASP A 75 -17.28 12.15 -33.09
CA ASP A 75 -18.63 12.54 -33.53
C ASP A 75 -19.30 11.54 -34.47
N ASN A 76 -18.50 10.80 -35.24
CA ASN A 76 -18.96 9.82 -36.22
C ASN A 76 -19.29 8.44 -35.63
N VAL A 77 -19.22 8.28 -34.30
CA VAL A 77 -19.56 7.02 -33.64
C VAL A 77 -21.08 6.88 -33.51
N ASN A 78 -21.59 5.73 -33.94
CA ASN A 78 -23.03 5.44 -33.90
C ASN A 78 -23.52 5.39 -32.46
N PHE A 79 -24.62 6.12 -32.20
CA PHE A 79 -25.31 6.09 -30.92
C PHE A 79 -26.56 5.22 -31.05
N ILE A 80 -26.62 4.17 -30.23
CA ILE A 80 -27.72 3.20 -30.21
C ILE A 80 -28.39 3.29 -28.85
N THR A 81 -29.71 3.17 -28.86
CA THR A 81 -30.55 3.42 -27.71
C THR A 81 -31.47 2.21 -27.53
N ASP A 82 -31.41 1.57 -26.36
CA ASP A 82 -32.24 0.41 -25.99
C ASP A 82 -33.20 0.81 -24.86
N THR A 83 -34.07 -0.10 -24.45
CA THR A 83 -35.05 0.02 -23.37
C THR A 83 -34.41 0.47 -22.06
N ASN A 84 -33.27 -0.13 -21.68
CA ASN A 84 -32.63 0.08 -20.38
C ASN A 84 -31.26 0.79 -20.44
N PHE A 85 -30.62 0.79 -21.61
CA PHE A 85 -29.25 1.21 -21.78
C PHE A 85 -29.04 1.96 -23.09
N ASP A 86 -28.01 2.77 -23.11
CA ASP A 86 -27.53 3.48 -24.29
C ASP A 86 -26.08 3.09 -24.58
N TYR A 87 -25.71 3.14 -25.85
CA TYR A 87 -24.45 2.61 -26.35
C TYR A 87 -23.83 3.55 -27.37
N PHE A 88 -22.53 3.78 -27.23
CA PHE A 88 -21.70 4.17 -28.38
C PHE A 88 -21.17 2.90 -29.03
N LYS A 89 -21.52 2.64 -30.29
CA LYS A 89 -21.07 1.47 -31.06
C LYS A 89 -20.00 1.87 -32.06
N PHE A 90 -18.84 1.27 -31.91
CA PHE A 90 -17.66 1.57 -32.71
C PHE A 90 -17.48 0.53 -33.81
N ASN A 91 -16.91 0.94 -34.94
CA ASN A 91 -16.26 0.01 -35.83
C ASN A 91 -14.90 -0.40 -35.25
N GLU A 92 -14.23 -1.38 -35.85
CA GLU A 92 -12.96 -1.91 -35.36
C GLU A 92 -11.89 -0.84 -35.19
N VAL A 93 -11.65 -0.06 -36.24
CA VAL A 93 -10.61 0.98 -36.27
C VAL A 93 -10.88 2.07 -35.23
N ALA A 94 -12.12 2.54 -35.10
CA ALA A 94 -12.49 3.57 -34.14
C ALA A 94 -12.41 3.06 -32.70
N PHE A 95 -12.75 1.78 -32.47
CA PHE A 95 -12.64 1.16 -31.17
C PHE A 95 -11.19 1.04 -30.71
N GLU A 96 -10.26 0.68 -31.60
CA GLU A 96 -8.85 0.67 -31.22
C GLU A 96 -8.31 2.07 -30.97
N LYS A 97 -8.75 3.05 -31.76
CA LYS A 97 -8.28 4.43 -31.69
C LYS A 97 -8.75 5.16 -30.43
N VAL A 98 -9.92 4.82 -29.85
CA VAL A 98 -10.42 5.52 -28.65
C VAL A 98 -9.55 5.30 -27.41
N PHE A 99 -8.78 4.22 -27.37
CA PHE A 99 -7.85 3.92 -26.27
C PHE A 99 -6.48 4.57 -26.45
N LEU A 100 -6.16 5.05 -27.65
CA LEU A 100 -4.92 5.78 -27.91
C LEU A 100 -5.01 7.17 -27.28
N THR A 101 -4.43 7.33 -26.10
CA THR A 101 -4.52 8.58 -25.33
C THR A 101 -3.17 9.07 -24.91
N ILE A 102 -3.06 10.38 -24.73
CA ILE A 102 -1.92 11.02 -24.08
C ILE A 102 -2.25 11.13 -22.59
N PRO A 103 -1.47 10.51 -21.70
CA PRO A 103 -1.74 10.59 -20.28
C PRO A 103 -1.23 11.92 -19.71
N PHE A 104 -1.83 12.37 -18.61
CA PHE A 104 -1.43 13.62 -17.96
C PHE A 104 -0.18 13.41 -17.11
N LYS A 105 0.92 14.03 -17.53
CA LYS A 105 2.23 13.93 -16.87
C LYS A 105 2.46 15.14 -15.96
N PHE A 106 2.96 14.89 -14.76
CA PHE A 106 3.31 15.94 -13.79
C PHE A 106 4.57 15.54 -13.02
N LYS A 107 5.31 16.53 -12.51
CA LYS A 107 6.58 16.30 -11.82
C LYS A 107 6.41 16.49 -10.31
N ILE A 108 7.02 15.59 -9.55
CA ILE A 108 7.21 15.72 -8.11
C ILE A 108 8.69 15.86 -7.79
N THR A 109 9.00 16.53 -6.68
CA THR A 109 10.38 16.67 -6.21
C THR A 109 10.94 15.29 -5.84
N HIS A 110 12.12 14.96 -6.36
CA HIS A 110 12.78 13.69 -6.08
C HIS A 110 14.27 13.94 -5.85
N LYS A 111 14.79 13.67 -4.64
CA LYS A 111 16.15 14.12 -4.23
C LYS A 111 16.27 15.65 -4.33
N ASP A 112 17.46 16.21 -4.13
CA ASP A 112 17.62 17.66 -3.95
C ASP A 112 17.74 18.45 -5.26
N SER A 113 17.96 17.78 -6.40
CA SER A 113 18.13 18.40 -7.72
C SER A 113 17.39 17.70 -8.85
N ASP A 114 16.60 16.67 -8.56
CA ASP A 114 15.96 15.82 -9.57
C ASP A 114 14.42 15.87 -9.43
N TYR A 115 13.74 15.49 -10.50
CA TYR A 115 12.29 15.44 -10.55
C TYR A 115 11.86 14.07 -11.00
N ARG A 116 10.86 13.51 -10.31
CA ARG A 116 10.21 12.29 -10.78
C ARG A 116 8.95 12.67 -11.53
N GLU A 117 8.85 12.23 -12.78
CA GLU A 117 7.62 12.32 -13.55
C GLU A 117 6.65 11.22 -13.10
N LEU A 118 5.43 11.61 -12.78
CA LEU A 118 4.30 10.74 -12.49
C LEU A 118 3.19 11.01 -13.50
N THR A 119 2.27 10.07 -13.62
CA THR A 119 1.29 10.05 -14.69
C THR A 119 -0.10 9.69 -14.18
N VAL A 120 -1.11 10.45 -14.62
CA VAL A 120 -2.53 10.12 -14.50
C VAL A 120 -3.04 9.71 -15.87
N ILE A 121 -3.52 8.48 -15.99
CA ILE A 121 -4.06 7.95 -17.25
C ILE A 121 -5.42 8.54 -17.61
N HIS A 122 -5.71 8.58 -18.90
CA HIS A 122 -6.98 9.08 -19.43
C HIS A 122 -8.19 8.31 -18.87
N PRO A 123 -9.35 8.95 -18.60
CA PRO A 123 -10.53 8.29 -18.02
C PRO A 123 -11.02 7.06 -18.79
N ILE A 124 -10.92 7.04 -20.12
CA ILE A 124 -11.29 5.86 -20.92
C ILE A 124 -10.40 4.65 -20.62
N ASN A 125 -9.11 4.88 -20.40
CA ASN A 125 -8.15 3.83 -20.09
C ASN A 125 -8.30 3.36 -18.65
N GLN A 126 -8.65 4.26 -17.72
CA GLN A 126 -9.06 3.86 -16.36
C GLN A 126 -10.28 2.92 -16.39
N LEU A 127 -11.28 3.23 -17.22
CA LEU A 127 -12.45 2.37 -17.41
C LEU A 127 -12.08 1.05 -18.09
N TYR A 128 -11.20 1.05 -19.08
CA TYR A 128 -10.70 -0.18 -19.70
C TYR A 128 -10.02 -1.09 -18.67
N LEU A 129 -9.18 -0.52 -17.79
CA LEU A 129 -8.52 -1.27 -16.72
C LEU A 129 -9.50 -1.95 -15.76
N VAL A 130 -10.68 -1.35 -15.51
CA VAL A 130 -11.74 -2.01 -14.71
C VAL A 130 -12.11 -3.37 -15.30
N GLY A 131 -12.37 -3.43 -16.61
CA GLY A 131 -12.68 -4.67 -17.31
C GLY A 131 -11.49 -5.61 -17.38
N PHE A 132 -10.30 -5.08 -17.66
CA PHE A 132 -9.07 -5.85 -17.77
C PHE A 132 -8.72 -6.57 -16.46
N TYR A 133 -8.74 -5.86 -15.33
CA TYR A 133 -8.49 -6.45 -14.02
C TYR A 133 -9.54 -7.49 -13.67
N ASP A 134 -10.82 -7.23 -13.93
CA ASP A 134 -11.86 -8.20 -13.60
C ASP A 134 -11.69 -9.52 -14.38
N LYS A 135 -11.32 -9.41 -15.66
CA LYS A 135 -11.04 -10.55 -16.57
C LYS A 135 -9.76 -11.29 -16.21
N TYR A 136 -8.66 -10.58 -15.94
CA TYR A 136 -7.32 -11.17 -15.83
C TYR A 136 -6.77 -11.26 -14.40
N LYS A 137 -7.52 -10.88 -13.36
CA LYS A 137 -7.07 -10.96 -11.96
C LYS A 137 -6.43 -12.30 -11.59
N ASN A 138 -7.01 -13.42 -12.03
CA ASN A 138 -6.49 -14.75 -11.73
C ASN A 138 -5.20 -15.04 -12.51
N THR A 139 -5.12 -14.62 -13.78
CA THR A 139 -3.92 -14.77 -14.61
C THR A 139 -2.76 -13.95 -14.07
N ILE A 140 -3.03 -12.72 -13.60
CA ILE A 140 -2.05 -11.88 -12.91
C ILE A 140 -1.55 -12.63 -11.66
N LEU A 141 -2.47 -13.07 -10.78
CA LEU A 141 -2.11 -13.77 -9.54
C LEU A 141 -1.33 -15.07 -9.75
N TYR A 142 -1.57 -15.77 -10.85
CA TYR A 142 -0.81 -16.97 -11.20
C TYR A 142 0.63 -16.61 -11.59
N ASN A 143 0.80 -15.62 -12.47
CA ASN A 143 2.12 -15.23 -12.97
C ASN A 143 2.95 -14.43 -11.94
N THR A 144 2.31 -13.83 -10.93
CA THR A 144 3.00 -13.18 -9.81
C THR A 144 3.40 -14.14 -8.69
N LYS A 145 3.25 -15.46 -8.87
CA LYS A 145 3.70 -16.48 -7.90
C LYS A 145 4.94 -17.25 -8.35
N LEU A 146 5.57 -16.85 -9.46
CA LEU A 146 6.66 -17.59 -10.09
C LEU A 146 7.98 -17.48 -9.32
N SER A 147 8.28 -16.29 -8.79
CA SER A 147 9.52 -16.01 -8.05
C SER A 147 9.28 -16.05 -6.54
N ARG A 148 10.17 -16.73 -5.82
CA ARG A 148 10.22 -16.69 -4.35
C ARG A 148 11.01 -15.49 -3.80
N PHE A 149 11.76 -14.79 -4.65
CA PHE A 149 12.59 -13.65 -4.24
C PHE A 149 11.78 -12.37 -4.05
N SER A 150 10.67 -12.20 -4.78
CA SER A 150 9.84 -10.99 -4.70
C SER A 150 9.16 -10.82 -3.34
N LEU A 151 9.44 -9.68 -2.71
CA LEU A 151 8.91 -9.22 -1.42
C LEU A 151 7.63 -8.39 -1.53
N ARG A 152 7.26 -7.92 -2.73
CA ARG A 152 6.06 -7.12 -2.98
C ARG A 152 5.37 -7.56 -4.28
N LYS A 153 4.60 -8.64 -4.19
CA LYS A 153 3.84 -9.20 -5.31
C LYS A 153 2.34 -9.29 -5.01
N PRO A 154 1.45 -9.11 -6.01
CA PRO A 154 0.04 -9.45 -5.88
C PRO A 154 -0.10 -10.91 -5.45
N SER A 155 -0.82 -11.15 -4.35
CA SER A 155 -1.00 -12.50 -3.79
C SER A 155 -2.46 -12.93 -3.77
N LYS A 156 -3.38 -11.98 -3.59
CA LYS A 156 -4.83 -12.20 -3.61
C LYS A 156 -5.59 -10.93 -4.00
N VAL A 157 -6.79 -11.07 -4.56
CA VAL A 157 -7.74 -9.96 -4.70
C VAL A 157 -8.21 -9.51 -3.31
N SER A 158 -8.10 -8.22 -3.01
CA SER A 158 -8.50 -7.65 -1.71
C SER A 158 -10.00 -7.89 -1.48
N SER A 159 -10.34 -8.42 -0.31
CA SER A 159 -11.72 -8.78 0.06
C SER A 159 -12.01 -8.36 1.49
N LEU A 160 -13.12 -7.66 1.75
CA LEU A 160 -13.57 -7.38 3.12
C LEU A 160 -14.16 -8.65 3.71
N LYS A 161 -13.43 -9.26 4.63
CA LYS A 161 -13.96 -10.34 5.46
C LYS A 161 -13.86 -9.92 6.91
N TYR A 162 -15.00 -9.73 7.54
CA TYR A 162 -15.09 -9.41 8.96
C TYR A 162 -15.37 -10.68 9.76
N TYR A 163 -14.38 -11.15 10.53
CA TYR A 163 -14.55 -12.24 11.49
C TYR A 163 -14.43 -11.68 12.91
N LYS A 164 -15.46 -11.73 13.76
CA LYS A 164 -15.37 -11.24 15.15
C LYS A 164 -14.75 -12.29 16.08
N ASP A 165 -13.53 -12.74 15.79
CA ASP A 165 -12.82 -13.80 16.52
C ASP A 165 -11.44 -13.37 17.05
N ASN A 166 -10.84 -14.15 17.96
CA ASN A 166 -9.52 -13.86 18.54
C ASN A 166 -8.39 -13.81 17.50
N THR A 167 -8.53 -14.54 16.38
CA THR A 167 -7.61 -14.48 15.23
C THR A 167 -7.65 -13.12 14.53
N ASN A 168 -8.83 -12.51 14.36
CA ASN A 168 -8.95 -11.14 13.84
C ASN A 168 -8.24 -10.15 14.77
N LYS A 169 -8.43 -10.23 16.10
CA LYS A 169 -7.72 -9.34 17.04
C LYS A 169 -6.19 -9.38 16.86
N LYS A 170 -5.62 -10.54 16.50
CA LYS A 170 -4.18 -10.70 16.22
C LYS A 170 -3.77 -10.20 14.82
N LYS A 171 -4.59 -10.44 13.79
CA LYS A 171 -4.29 -10.09 12.39
C LYS A 171 -4.72 -8.67 11.99
N LYS A 172 -5.57 -8.00 12.77
CA LYS A 172 -6.05 -6.65 12.48
C LYS A 172 -4.87 -5.69 12.35
N SER A 173 -4.81 -4.92 11.26
CA SER A 173 -3.78 -3.90 11.09
C SER A 173 -3.86 -2.88 12.25
N LYS A 174 -2.74 -2.71 12.96
CA LYS A 174 -2.64 -1.78 14.10
C LYS A 174 -2.68 -0.32 13.64
N ASN A 175 -2.17 -0.05 12.44
CA ASN A 175 -1.97 1.28 11.87
C ASN A 175 -2.74 1.46 10.57
N GLN A 176 -3.97 0.97 10.51
CA GLN A 176 -4.79 1.04 9.31
C GLN A 176 -4.94 2.47 8.75
N ASP A 177 -4.87 3.52 9.57
CA ASP A 177 -4.96 4.90 9.07
C ASP A 177 -3.72 5.35 8.29
N ILE A 178 -2.57 4.73 8.55
CA ILE A 178 -1.27 5.05 7.95
C ILE A 178 -0.96 4.10 6.78
N GLU A 179 -1.28 2.81 6.94
CA GLU A 179 -0.96 1.78 5.94
C GLU A 179 -1.83 1.95 4.68
N ILE A 180 -1.23 2.34 3.56
CA ILE A 180 -1.96 2.52 2.30
C ILE A 180 -2.09 1.20 1.53
N ILE A 181 -1.02 0.40 1.53
CA ILE A 181 -0.95 -0.87 0.80
C ILE A 181 -1.44 -2.01 1.72
N GLU A 182 -2.40 -2.80 1.24
CA GLU A 182 -2.90 -3.95 1.99
C GLU A 182 -1.93 -5.13 1.88
N THR A 183 -1.53 -5.72 3.02
CA THR A 183 -0.75 -6.97 3.04
C THR A 183 -1.64 -8.18 3.33
N THR A 184 -1.24 -9.35 2.82
CA THR A 184 -2.00 -10.60 2.96
C THR A 184 -2.09 -11.13 4.39
N ASP A 185 -1.10 -10.81 5.23
CA ASP A 185 -1.05 -11.27 6.61
C ASP A 185 -1.89 -10.42 7.57
N LYS A 186 -2.37 -9.25 7.12
CA LYS A 186 -3.14 -8.29 7.91
C LYS A 186 -4.60 -8.23 7.46
N GLU A 187 -5.51 -8.01 8.42
CA GLU A 187 -6.93 -7.74 8.16
C GLU A 187 -7.22 -6.23 8.25
N TYR A 188 -7.93 -5.70 7.25
CA TYR A 188 -8.27 -4.28 7.12
C TYR A 188 -9.79 -4.08 7.18
N THR A 189 -10.23 -2.97 7.79
CA THR A 189 -11.66 -2.58 7.85
C THR A 189 -12.14 -1.83 6.61
N SER A 190 -11.21 -1.36 5.77
CA SER A 190 -11.50 -0.68 4.51
C SER A 190 -10.55 -1.20 3.46
N LEU A 191 -11.07 -1.42 2.25
CA LEU A 191 -10.23 -1.87 1.16
C LEU A 191 -9.54 -0.67 0.54
N LYS A 192 -8.21 -0.71 0.43
CA LYS A 192 -7.40 0.38 -0.12
C LYS A 192 -6.79 0.06 -1.49
N THR A 193 -6.39 -1.19 -1.72
CA THR A 193 -5.80 -1.66 -2.97
C THR A 193 -6.71 -2.68 -3.69
N PHE A 194 -6.50 -2.90 -5.00
CA PHE A 194 -7.21 -3.96 -5.73
C PHE A 194 -6.72 -5.34 -5.31
N PHE A 195 -5.40 -5.52 -5.27
CA PHE A 195 -4.75 -6.71 -4.75
C PHE A 195 -4.17 -6.44 -3.37
N SER A 196 -4.13 -7.48 -2.54
CA SER A 196 -3.31 -7.52 -1.33
C SER A 196 -1.94 -8.10 -1.67
N TYR A 197 -0.91 -7.57 -1.02
CA TYR A 197 0.49 -7.83 -1.31
C TYR A 197 1.15 -8.74 -0.28
N GLN A 198 2.22 -9.39 -0.70
CA GLN A 198 3.01 -10.28 0.14
C GLN A 198 4.50 -9.98 -0.07
N ASN A 199 5.37 -9.95 0.95
CA ASN A 199 5.15 -9.96 2.41
C ASN A 199 5.10 -8.53 3.00
N TYR A 200 5.74 -7.55 2.34
CA TYR A 200 6.00 -6.23 2.91
C TYR A 200 5.38 -5.10 2.09
N SER A 201 4.75 -4.15 2.78
CA SER A 201 4.17 -2.94 2.19
C SER A 201 5.21 -1.87 1.93
N ASN A 202 6.29 -1.87 2.71
CA ASN A 202 7.42 -0.96 2.59
C ASN A 202 8.72 -1.73 2.83
N ILE A 203 9.78 -1.36 2.13
CA ILE A 203 11.10 -1.97 2.27
C ILE A 203 11.64 -1.94 3.70
N TYR A 204 11.28 -0.93 4.51
CA TYR A 204 11.76 -0.90 5.89
C TYR A 204 11.25 -2.07 6.74
N GLU A 205 10.05 -2.58 6.44
CA GLU A 205 9.48 -3.73 7.15
C GLU A 205 10.31 -4.99 6.88
N PHE A 206 10.97 -5.08 5.72
CA PHE A 206 11.89 -6.16 5.42
C PHE A 206 13.16 -6.10 6.28
N TYR A 207 13.80 -4.92 6.46
CA TYR A 207 14.99 -4.81 7.31
C TYR A 207 14.73 -5.21 8.77
N GLU A 208 13.50 -5.04 9.25
CA GLU A 208 13.09 -5.37 10.61
C GLU A 208 12.51 -6.80 10.73
N SER A 209 12.44 -7.54 9.62
CA SER A 209 11.79 -8.84 9.54
C SER A 209 12.60 -10.00 10.12
N TYR A 210 11.89 -11.07 10.48
CA TYR A 210 12.51 -12.33 10.89
C TYR A 210 13.30 -12.98 9.73
N GLU A 211 12.82 -12.86 8.50
CA GLU A 211 13.51 -13.38 7.31
C GLU A 211 14.86 -12.70 7.10
N TYR A 212 14.91 -11.38 7.28
CA TYR A 212 16.17 -10.62 7.23
C TYR A 212 17.13 -11.09 8.32
N GLN A 213 16.66 -11.13 9.58
CA GLN A 213 17.47 -11.60 10.72
C GLN A 213 17.99 -13.04 10.53
N ARG A 214 17.17 -13.93 9.95
CA ARG A 214 17.58 -15.31 9.65
C ARG A 214 18.62 -15.38 8.54
N SER A 215 18.53 -14.50 7.54
CA SER A 215 19.51 -14.40 6.46
C SER A 215 20.83 -13.85 7.01
N GLU A 216 20.77 -12.79 7.81
CA GLU A 216 21.92 -12.25 8.53
C GLU A 216 22.55 -13.32 9.43
N LYS A 217 21.79 -14.11 10.19
CA LYS A 217 22.40 -15.20 10.98
C LYS A 217 23.19 -16.21 10.15
N ARG A 218 22.75 -16.49 8.92
CA ARG A 218 23.36 -17.49 8.03
C ARG A 218 24.54 -16.95 7.22
N PHE A 219 24.51 -15.67 6.88
CA PHE A 219 25.43 -15.06 5.92
C PHE A 219 26.11 -13.82 6.46
N ASP A 220 27.41 -13.68 6.20
CA ASP A 220 28.26 -12.61 6.73
C ASP A 220 28.21 -11.33 5.91
N ASN A 221 27.73 -11.39 4.67
CA ASN A 221 27.70 -10.26 3.76
C ASN A 221 26.33 -10.07 3.10
N LEU A 222 25.96 -8.81 2.88
CA LEU A 222 24.81 -8.39 2.07
C LEU A 222 25.27 -7.48 0.93
N MET A 223 24.97 -7.87 -0.30
CA MET A 223 25.09 -7.02 -1.48
C MET A 223 23.72 -6.45 -1.83
N LYS A 224 23.66 -5.13 -2.08
CA LYS A 224 22.48 -4.43 -2.56
C LYS A 224 22.75 -3.85 -3.93
N PHE A 225 21.82 -3.99 -4.86
CA PHE A 225 21.85 -3.35 -6.16
C PHE A 225 20.42 -3.03 -6.63
N ASP A 226 20.26 -2.07 -7.54
CA ASP A 226 18.98 -1.67 -8.11
C ASP A 226 19.00 -1.72 -9.66
N VAL A 227 17.80 -1.79 -10.26
CA VAL A 227 17.63 -1.66 -11.71
C VAL A 227 17.60 -0.17 -12.07
N SER A 228 18.50 0.25 -12.95
CA SER A 228 18.57 1.64 -13.39
C SER A 228 17.34 2.01 -14.21
N ARG A 229 16.67 3.11 -13.84
CA ARG A 229 15.50 3.67 -14.55
C ARG A 229 14.50 2.58 -14.96
N CYS A 230 14.14 1.72 -14.01
CA CYS A 230 13.41 0.48 -14.29
C CYS A 230 12.18 0.71 -15.17
N PHE A 231 11.26 1.58 -14.75
CA PHE A 231 10.01 1.85 -15.49
C PHE A 231 10.25 2.51 -16.85
N ASP A 232 11.19 3.45 -16.95
CA ASP A 232 11.52 4.12 -18.21
C ASP A 232 12.22 3.19 -19.22
N SER A 233 12.87 2.12 -18.73
CA SER A 233 13.65 1.19 -19.56
C SER A 233 12.84 -0.03 -20.01
N ILE A 234 11.66 -0.26 -19.46
CA ILE A 234 10.83 -1.41 -19.82
C ILE A 234 10.36 -1.26 -21.27
N TYR A 235 10.77 -2.21 -22.12
CA TYR A 235 10.21 -2.39 -23.44
C TYR A 235 8.95 -3.25 -23.34
N THR A 236 7.78 -2.71 -23.69
CA THR A 236 6.46 -3.30 -23.42
C THR A 236 6.29 -4.73 -23.96
N HIS A 237 6.80 -5.00 -25.17
CA HIS A 237 6.78 -6.33 -25.78
C HIS A 237 7.53 -7.42 -24.97
N THR A 238 8.45 -7.03 -24.08
CA THR A 238 9.18 -7.97 -23.22
C THR A 238 8.27 -8.72 -22.25
N LEU A 239 7.08 -8.19 -21.92
CA LEU A 239 6.12 -8.92 -21.11
C LEU A 239 5.69 -10.22 -21.78
N SER A 240 5.39 -10.18 -23.08
CA SER A 240 5.04 -11.40 -23.82
C SER A 240 6.19 -12.41 -23.78
N TRP A 241 7.45 -11.94 -23.87
CA TRP A 241 8.62 -12.81 -23.74
C TRP A 241 8.77 -13.39 -22.34
N ALA A 242 8.37 -12.64 -21.30
CA ALA A 242 8.46 -13.06 -19.91
C ALA A 242 7.37 -14.06 -19.52
N LEU A 243 6.16 -13.93 -20.08
CA LEU A 243 5.06 -14.84 -19.81
C LEU A 243 5.20 -16.14 -20.61
N SER A 244 5.63 -16.02 -21.86
CA SER A 244 5.87 -17.15 -22.77
C SER A 244 7.38 -17.40 -22.94
N ASN A 245 7.80 -17.92 -24.09
CA ASN A 245 9.20 -17.96 -24.50
C ASN A 245 9.39 -16.98 -25.66
N LYS A 246 10.43 -16.15 -25.62
CA LYS A 246 10.77 -15.16 -26.67
C LYS A 246 10.74 -15.76 -28.08
N LYS A 247 11.27 -16.98 -28.27
CA LYS A 247 11.27 -17.66 -29.56
C LYS A 247 9.84 -17.99 -30.03
N ILE A 248 9.04 -18.61 -29.16
CA ILE A 248 7.64 -18.95 -29.44
C ILE A 248 6.83 -17.70 -29.82
N VAL A 249 7.05 -16.59 -29.11
CA VAL A 249 6.36 -15.32 -29.41
C VAL A 249 6.74 -14.76 -30.77
N LYS A 250 8.03 -14.80 -31.13
CA LYS A 250 8.51 -14.33 -32.44
C LYS A 250 8.05 -15.22 -33.59
N ASP A 251 7.93 -16.53 -33.35
CA ASP A 251 7.47 -17.49 -34.35
C ASP A 251 5.93 -17.44 -34.53
N ASN A 252 5.19 -16.85 -33.57
CA ASN A 252 3.72 -16.80 -33.55
C ASN A 252 3.17 -15.37 -33.31
N LEU A 253 3.73 -14.37 -33.99
CA LEU A 253 3.38 -12.95 -33.77
C LEU A 253 1.88 -12.65 -33.94
N GLY A 254 1.19 -13.35 -34.85
CA GLY A 254 -0.23 -13.18 -35.09
C GLY A 254 -1.09 -13.58 -33.89
N THR A 255 -0.94 -14.82 -33.40
CA THR A 255 -1.76 -15.34 -32.29
C THR A 255 -1.35 -14.78 -30.93
N ASN A 256 -0.10 -14.34 -30.77
CA ASN A 256 0.36 -13.78 -29.51
C ASN A 256 -0.33 -12.45 -29.16
N LYS A 257 -0.84 -11.69 -30.14
CA LYS A 257 -1.61 -10.45 -29.91
C LYS A 257 -2.86 -10.69 -29.06
N ASP A 258 -3.51 -11.83 -29.23
CA ASP A 258 -4.73 -12.17 -28.49
C ASP A 258 -4.48 -12.81 -27.13
N SER A 259 -3.23 -13.18 -26.85
CA SER A 259 -2.81 -13.70 -25.55
C SER A 259 -2.93 -12.64 -24.45
N PHE A 260 -2.94 -13.07 -23.19
CA PHE A 260 -2.90 -12.15 -22.05
C PHE A 260 -1.70 -11.19 -22.14
N GLY A 261 -0.51 -11.69 -22.50
CA GLY A 261 0.69 -10.87 -22.64
C GLY A 261 0.57 -9.83 -23.75
N GLY A 262 0.04 -10.22 -24.92
CA GLY A 262 -0.18 -9.31 -26.05
C GLY A 262 -1.25 -8.25 -25.77
N LYS A 263 -2.33 -8.63 -25.09
CA LYS A 263 -3.38 -7.67 -24.69
C LYS A 263 -2.87 -6.68 -23.64
N PHE A 264 -2.13 -7.14 -22.64
CA PHE A 264 -1.54 -6.26 -21.64
C PHE A 264 -0.53 -5.30 -22.27
N ASP A 265 0.36 -5.81 -23.13
CA ASP A 265 1.30 -5.03 -23.92
C ASP A 265 0.61 -3.91 -24.73
N LYS A 266 -0.42 -4.26 -25.52
CA LYS A 266 -1.24 -3.30 -26.29
C LYS A 266 -1.84 -2.21 -25.40
N VAL A 267 -2.37 -2.59 -24.24
CA VAL A 267 -2.99 -1.66 -23.29
C VAL A 267 -1.97 -0.67 -22.74
N MET A 268 -0.76 -1.14 -22.40
CA MET A 268 0.35 -0.27 -21.94
C MET A 268 0.78 0.74 -23.01
N GLN A 269 0.84 0.31 -24.28
CA GLN A 269 1.16 1.19 -25.41
C GLN A 269 0.07 2.24 -25.61
N GLN A 270 -1.19 1.82 -25.74
CA GLN A 270 -2.31 2.72 -26.04
C GLN A 270 -2.50 3.82 -24.99
N MET A 271 -2.33 3.49 -23.70
CA MET A 271 -2.44 4.49 -22.62
C MET A 271 -1.27 5.48 -22.55
N ASN A 272 -0.19 5.19 -23.26
CA ASN A 272 1.02 6.02 -23.34
C ASN A 272 1.29 6.46 -24.78
N TYR A 273 0.24 6.83 -25.52
CA TYR A 273 0.36 7.34 -26.89
C TYR A 273 1.13 6.44 -27.86
N ASN A 274 0.95 5.12 -27.74
CA ASN A 274 1.65 4.07 -28.50
C ASN A 274 3.18 4.02 -28.29
N GLU A 275 3.69 4.62 -27.21
CA GLU A 275 5.08 4.42 -26.81
C GLU A 275 5.33 2.96 -26.44
N THR A 276 6.42 2.41 -26.96
CA THR A 276 6.80 1.01 -26.73
C THR A 276 7.93 0.87 -25.72
N ASN A 277 8.72 1.93 -25.53
CA ASN A 277 9.82 2.03 -24.57
C ASN A 277 9.41 2.93 -23.42
N GLY A 278 9.53 2.42 -22.20
CA GLY A 278 9.07 3.09 -21.01
C GLY A 278 7.58 2.85 -20.80
N ILE A 279 7.24 2.57 -19.55
CA ILE A 279 5.85 2.47 -19.09
C ILE A 279 5.52 3.65 -18.19
N ILE A 280 4.24 4.03 -18.15
CA ILE A 280 3.77 5.12 -17.30
C ILE A 280 4.09 4.86 -15.82
N ILE A 281 4.46 5.91 -15.09
CA ILE A 281 4.89 5.82 -13.69
C ILE A 281 3.79 6.41 -12.80
N GLY A 282 3.49 5.72 -11.70
CA GLY A 282 2.45 6.11 -10.74
C GLY A 282 1.42 5.00 -10.58
N PRO A 283 0.69 4.59 -11.64
CA PRO A 283 -0.30 3.53 -11.52
C PRO A 283 0.30 2.18 -11.09
N GLU A 284 -0.38 1.52 -10.17
CA GLU A 284 -0.06 0.20 -9.63
C GLU A 284 -0.09 -0.88 -10.71
N PHE A 285 -0.94 -0.71 -11.73
CA PHE A 285 -0.95 -1.56 -12.92
C PHE A 285 0.41 -1.64 -13.62
N SER A 286 1.11 -0.51 -13.77
CA SER A 286 2.47 -0.48 -14.33
C SER A 286 3.46 -1.23 -13.44
N ARG A 287 3.31 -1.12 -12.11
CA ARG A 287 4.14 -1.89 -11.17
C ARG A 287 3.88 -3.38 -11.29
N ILE A 288 2.64 -3.81 -11.50
CA ILE A 288 2.29 -5.21 -11.75
C ILE A 288 2.90 -5.68 -13.08
N PHE A 289 2.86 -4.86 -14.14
CA PHE A 289 3.50 -5.16 -15.42
C PHE A 289 5.01 -5.42 -15.25
N ALA A 290 5.71 -4.52 -14.56
CA ALA A 290 7.13 -4.68 -14.24
C ALA A 290 7.40 -5.93 -13.39
N GLU A 291 6.56 -6.18 -12.38
CA GLU A 291 6.67 -7.33 -11.50
C GLU A 291 6.59 -8.66 -12.26
N LEU A 292 5.70 -8.78 -13.25
CA LEU A 292 5.60 -9.99 -14.09
C LEU A 292 6.89 -10.29 -14.85
N ILE A 293 7.55 -9.25 -15.38
CA ILE A 293 8.83 -9.38 -16.09
C ILE A 293 9.93 -9.78 -15.11
N LEU A 294 10.06 -9.05 -13.99
CA LEU A 294 11.12 -9.28 -13.01
C LEU A 294 11.00 -10.65 -12.33
N GLN A 295 9.79 -11.18 -12.12
CA GLN A 295 9.64 -12.55 -11.61
C GLN A 295 10.13 -13.62 -12.59
N ARG A 296 9.98 -13.40 -13.90
CA ARG A 296 10.56 -14.33 -14.87
C ARG A 296 12.08 -14.29 -14.81
N ILE A 297 12.66 -13.10 -14.68
CA ILE A 297 14.11 -12.89 -14.58
C ILE A 297 14.64 -13.58 -13.31
N ASP A 298 14.01 -13.34 -12.15
CA ASP A 298 14.34 -14.02 -10.90
C ASP A 298 14.34 -15.55 -11.04
N LYS A 299 13.29 -16.11 -11.65
CA LYS A 299 13.16 -17.56 -11.86
C LYS A 299 14.23 -18.12 -12.79
N ASN A 300 14.61 -17.35 -13.82
CA ASN A 300 15.68 -17.75 -14.74
C ASN A 300 17.04 -17.74 -14.03
N VAL A 301 17.32 -16.73 -13.20
CA VAL A 301 18.54 -16.67 -12.38
C VAL A 301 18.59 -17.81 -11.38
N GLU A 302 17.51 -18.06 -10.63
CA GLU A 302 17.41 -19.18 -9.69
C GLU A 302 17.71 -20.53 -10.36
N LYS A 303 17.14 -20.74 -11.56
CA LYS A 303 17.37 -21.97 -12.35
C LYS A 303 18.83 -22.14 -12.77
N GLU A 304 19.49 -21.08 -13.22
CA GLU A 304 20.90 -21.17 -13.63
C GLU A 304 21.84 -21.35 -12.43
N LEU A 305 21.56 -20.70 -11.29
CA LEU A 305 22.30 -20.92 -10.04
C LEU A 305 22.20 -22.38 -9.58
N HIS A 306 20.99 -22.95 -9.62
CA HIS A 306 20.77 -24.36 -9.26
C HIS A 306 21.53 -25.31 -10.19
N LYS A 307 21.57 -25.06 -11.50
CA LYS A 307 22.35 -25.87 -12.45
C LYS A 307 23.85 -25.82 -12.15
N LYS A 308 24.35 -24.70 -11.63
CA LYS A 308 25.73 -24.51 -11.21
C LYS A 308 26.03 -25.12 -9.83
N GLY A 309 25.03 -25.74 -9.18
CA GLY A 309 25.17 -26.42 -7.89
C GLY A 309 24.87 -25.54 -6.68
N TYR A 310 24.53 -24.26 -6.86
CA TYR A 310 24.21 -23.36 -5.75
C TYR A 310 22.75 -23.49 -5.31
N LYS A 311 22.53 -23.62 -4.01
CA LYS A 311 21.23 -23.84 -3.38
C LYS A 311 20.76 -22.61 -2.61
N TYR A 312 19.53 -22.20 -2.92
CA TYR A 312 18.83 -21.15 -2.19
C TYR A 312 18.61 -21.56 -0.73
N LYS A 313 18.77 -20.63 0.22
CA LYS A 313 18.72 -20.88 1.67
C LYS A 313 19.83 -21.78 2.20
N GLU A 314 20.86 -22.07 1.42
CA GLU A 314 22.07 -22.76 1.89
C GLU A 314 23.28 -21.91 1.54
N ASP A 315 23.49 -21.67 0.25
CA ASP A 315 24.64 -20.95 -0.28
C ASP A 315 24.40 -19.44 -0.46
N TYR A 316 23.14 -19.05 -0.68
CA TYR A 316 22.72 -17.65 -0.83
C TYR A 316 21.26 -17.44 -0.43
N ASP A 317 20.93 -16.19 -0.10
CA ASP A 317 19.55 -15.70 0.01
C ASP A 317 19.36 -14.43 -0.82
N ILE A 318 18.43 -14.47 -1.80
CA ILE A 318 18.05 -13.31 -2.62
C ILE A 318 16.64 -12.86 -2.25
N TYR A 319 16.47 -11.55 -2.12
CA TYR A 319 15.19 -10.88 -1.99
C TYR A 319 15.12 -9.66 -2.91
N ARG A 320 13.94 -9.37 -3.46
CA ARG A 320 13.69 -8.23 -4.34
C ARG A 320 12.46 -7.45 -3.89
N TYR A 321 12.59 -6.16 -3.67
CA TYR A 321 11.48 -5.25 -3.41
C TYR A 321 11.37 -4.27 -4.58
N VAL A 322 10.39 -4.49 -5.46
CA VAL A 322 10.25 -3.75 -6.72
C VAL A 322 11.55 -3.90 -7.55
N ASP A 323 12.37 -2.86 -7.67
CA ASP A 323 13.63 -2.80 -8.39
C ASP A 323 14.87 -2.93 -7.49
N ASP A 324 14.71 -2.91 -6.16
CA ASP A 324 15.79 -3.09 -5.18
C ASP A 324 16.05 -4.57 -4.88
N PHE A 325 17.30 -5.02 -5.00
CA PHE A 325 17.73 -6.38 -4.69
C PHE A 325 18.63 -6.44 -3.46
N PHE A 326 18.48 -7.53 -2.71
CA PHE A 326 19.21 -7.85 -1.48
C PHE A 326 19.74 -9.28 -1.60
N VAL A 327 21.06 -9.43 -1.68
CA VAL A 327 21.73 -10.72 -1.84
C VAL A 327 22.63 -10.98 -0.66
N PHE A 328 22.27 -11.97 0.15
CA PHE A 328 23.08 -12.47 1.26
C PHE A 328 23.95 -13.63 0.79
N TYR A 329 25.22 -13.61 1.18
CA TYR A 329 26.22 -14.59 0.76
C TYR A 329 27.40 -14.66 1.75
N ASN A 330 28.18 -15.75 1.65
CA ASN A 330 29.47 -15.91 2.35
C ASN A 330 30.65 -15.93 1.39
N ASP A 331 30.48 -16.57 0.23
CA ASP A 331 31.53 -16.73 -0.78
C ASP A 331 31.42 -15.66 -1.90
N ASP A 332 32.50 -14.93 -2.12
CA ASP A 332 32.61 -13.91 -3.16
C ASP A 332 32.48 -14.48 -4.58
N LYS A 333 32.77 -15.77 -4.77
CA LYS A 333 32.53 -16.47 -6.04
C LYS A 333 31.04 -16.53 -6.36
N ILE A 334 30.22 -16.83 -5.35
CA ILE A 334 28.76 -16.89 -5.46
C ILE A 334 28.19 -15.50 -5.73
N LYS A 335 28.67 -14.49 -4.99
CA LYS A 335 28.31 -13.08 -5.25
C LYS A 335 28.54 -12.69 -6.70
N SER A 336 29.74 -12.96 -7.22
CA SER A 336 30.14 -12.60 -8.58
C SER A 336 29.30 -13.32 -9.62
N GLU A 337 28.98 -14.59 -9.38
CA GLU A 337 28.09 -15.39 -10.23
C GLU A 337 26.64 -14.87 -10.22
N ILE A 338 26.09 -14.55 -9.06
CA ILE A 338 24.73 -13.98 -8.96
C ILE A 338 24.66 -12.65 -9.73
N LEU A 339 25.65 -11.78 -9.53
CA LEU A 339 25.69 -10.47 -10.19
C LEU A 339 25.82 -10.61 -11.71
N SER A 340 26.67 -11.53 -12.19
CA SER A 340 26.85 -11.76 -13.64
C SER A 340 25.59 -12.35 -14.27
N LEU A 341 24.93 -13.31 -13.61
CA LEU A 341 23.68 -13.90 -14.09
C LEU A 341 22.57 -12.86 -14.17
N TYR A 342 22.39 -12.02 -13.15
CA TYR A 342 21.40 -10.96 -13.26
C TYR A 342 21.74 -9.93 -14.34
N LYS A 343 23.03 -9.55 -14.54
CA LYS A 343 23.43 -8.67 -15.65
C LYS A 343 22.96 -9.24 -16.99
N ILE A 344 23.25 -10.51 -17.25
CA ILE A 344 22.86 -11.20 -18.49
C ILE A 344 21.33 -11.29 -18.59
N LYS A 345 20.65 -11.74 -17.53
CA LYS A 345 19.21 -12.00 -17.56
C LYS A 345 18.35 -10.74 -17.57
N LEU A 346 18.81 -9.62 -17.02
CA LEU A 346 18.13 -8.33 -17.16
C LEU A 346 18.28 -7.79 -18.58
N GLN A 347 19.47 -7.91 -19.18
CA GLN A 347 19.73 -7.46 -20.55
C GLN A 347 18.85 -8.17 -21.60
N GLU A 348 18.50 -9.44 -21.39
CA GLU A 348 17.56 -10.18 -22.27
C GLU A 348 16.19 -9.48 -22.43
N TYR A 349 15.83 -8.63 -21.44
CA TYR A 349 14.59 -7.85 -21.35
C TYR A 349 14.83 -6.33 -21.39
N ASN A 350 15.99 -5.89 -21.89
CA ASN A 350 16.38 -4.47 -22.00
C ASN A 350 16.46 -3.72 -20.65
N LEU A 351 16.76 -4.44 -19.56
CA LEU A 351 16.97 -3.85 -18.23
C LEU A 351 18.45 -3.89 -17.85
N PHE A 352 18.89 -2.91 -17.07
CA PHE A 352 20.30 -2.73 -16.70
C PHE A 352 20.43 -2.38 -15.23
N PHE A 353 21.58 -2.74 -14.65
CA PHE A 353 21.91 -2.29 -13.30
C PHE A 353 22.39 -0.87 -13.25
N ASN A 354 22.28 -0.28 -12.07
CA ASN A 354 23.05 0.90 -11.74
C ASN A 354 24.34 0.49 -11.01
N ASP A 355 25.42 0.25 -11.76
CA ASP A 355 26.70 -0.19 -11.18
C ASP A 355 27.19 0.76 -10.07
N SER A 356 26.92 2.07 -10.20
CA SER A 356 27.31 3.09 -9.21
C SER A 356 26.62 2.99 -7.85
N LYS A 357 25.52 2.23 -7.75
CA LYS A 357 24.72 2.08 -6.53
C LYS A 357 24.88 0.71 -5.87
N THR A 358 25.73 -0.15 -6.41
CA THR A 358 25.99 -1.45 -5.78
C THR A 358 26.70 -1.21 -4.44
N LYS A 359 26.10 -1.68 -3.35
CA LYS A 359 26.63 -1.54 -1.99
C LYS A 359 26.88 -2.90 -1.37
N ILE A 360 28.03 -3.06 -0.72
CA ILE A 360 28.37 -4.26 0.05
C ILE A 360 28.37 -3.87 1.53
N LEU A 361 27.68 -4.65 2.35
CA LEU A 361 27.55 -4.46 3.79
C LEU A 361 28.01 -5.76 4.49
N PRO A 362 29.15 -5.75 5.19
CA PRO A 362 29.55 -6.87 6.03
C PRO A 362 28.75 -6.86 7.35
N LYS A 363 28.80 -7.97 8.09
CA LYS A 363 28.26 -8.05 9.45
C LYS A 363 28.95 -7.08 10.42
N PRO A 364 28.20 -6.49 11.39
CA PRO A 364 26.75 -6.56 11.55
C PRO A 364 26.03 -5.80 10.43
N ILE A 365 25.02 -6.42 9.81
CA ILE A 365 24.38 -5.92 8.59
C ILE A 365 23.29 -4.91 8.97
N ILE A 366 23.72 -3.80 9.58
CA ILE A 366 22.86 -2.70 10.00
C ILE A 366 22.97 -1.52 9.04
N THR A 367 21.83 -0.88 8.75
CA THR A 367 21.83 0.35 7.95
C THR A 367 21.81 1.58 8.85
N ASN A 368 22.40 2.67 8.37
CA ASN A 368 22.33 3.97 9.05
C ASN A 368 20.87 4.39 9.35
N ILE A 369 19.95 4.09 8.44
CA ILE A 369 18.50 4.31 8.63
C ILE A 369 17.97 3.53 9.83
N THR A 370 18.36 2.26 9.98
CA THR A 370 17.95 1.42 11.11
C THR A 370 18.44 2.01 12.44
N VAL A 371 19.70 2.44 12.50
CA VAL A 371 20.27 3.10 13.69
C VAL A 371 19.49 4.38 14.02
N ALA A 372 19.26 5.22 13.02
CA ALA A 372 18.55 6.48 13.18
C ALA A 372 17.12 6.27 13.69
N LYS A 373 16.41 5.28 13.16
CA LYS A 373 15.05 4.94 13.60
C LYS A 373 14.98 4.51 15.06
N GLU A 374 15.96 3.75 15.53
CA GLU A 374 16.02 3.32 16.93
C GLU A 374 16.36 4.51 17.85
N GLU A 375 17.28 5.39 17.45
CA GLU A 375 17.55 6.62 18.21
C GLU A 375 16.34 7.56 18.26
N ILE A 376 15.62 7.71 17.13
CA ILE A 376 14.36 8.48 17.07
C ILE A 376 13.31 7.86 17.99
N ARG A 377 13.17 6.54 17.96
CA ARG A 377 12.21 5.83 18.81
C ARG A 377 12.51 6.11 20.29
N LYS A 378 13.78 5.99 20.70
CA LYS A 378 14.22 6.33 22.07
C LYS A 378 13.95 7.80 22.40
N LEU A 379 14.23 8.73 21.49
CA LEU A 379 13.96 10.16 21.70
C LEU A 379 12.48 10.42 21.99
N ILE A 380 11.59 9.77 21.24
CA ILE A 380 10.14 9.95 21.40
C ILE A 380 9.60 9.18 22.61
N GLU A 381 10.08 7.97 22.89
CA GLU A 381 9.66 7.18 24.05
C GLU A 381 10.02 7.84 25.39
N HIS A 382 11.20 8.44 25.49
CA HIS A 382 11.66 9.14 26.68
C HIS A 382 11.24 10.62 26.74
N SER A 383 10.45 11.08 25.77
CA SER A 383 9.96 12.46 25.75
C SER A 383 8.71 12.64 26.59
N MET A 384 8.73 13.68 27.43
CA MET A 384 7.58 13.98 28.27
C MET A 384 6.34 14.46 27.49
N ILE A 385 6.50 14.90 26.24
CA ILE A 385 5.35 15.40 25.48
C ILE A 385 4.34 14.26 25.21
N PHE A 386 4.80 13.01 25.13
CA PHE A 386 4.00 11.88 24.65
C PHE A 386 3.45 10.93 25.73
N GLN A 387 3.45 11.32 27.01
CA GLN A 387 2.83 10.52 28.09
C GLN A 387 2.04 11.40 29.06
N PHE A 388 1.01 10.88 29.72
CA PHE A 388 0.37 11.56 30.86
C PHE A 388 1.19 11.27 32.12
N TYR A 389 1.36 12.27 32.98
CA TYR A 389 2.06 12.12 34.25
C TYR A 389 1.12 12.38 35.41
N ASP A 390 1.23 11.52 36.41
CA ASP A 390 0.81 11.82 37.78
C ASP A 390 2.03 12.23 38.61
N SER A 391 1.80 12.84 39.78
CA SER A 391 2.86 13.30 40.69
C SER A 391 3.87 12.21 41.07
N GLU A 392 3.45 10.95 41.08
CA GLU A 392 4.30 9.79 41.40
C GLU A 392 5.21 9.37 40.22
N ILE A 393 4.74 9.51 38.98
CA ILE A 393 5.51 9.14 37.76
C ILE A 393 6.66 10.11 37.53
N LYS A 394 6.55 11.37 37.99
CA LYS A 394 7.65 12.34 37.92
C LYS A 394 8.95 11.85 38.60
N ASN A 395 8.84 10.95 39.57
CA ASN A 395 9.96 10.46 40.35
C ASN A 395 10.51 9.10 39.87
N GLN A 396 9.85 8.42 38.92
CA GLN A 396 10.31 7.16 38.37
C GLN A 396 10.87 7.31 36.94
N ILE A 397 12.17 7.01 36.83
CA ILE A 397 12.93 6.63 35.62
C ILE A 397 13.20 7.77 34.63
N GLY A 398 14.43 8.29 34.59
CA GLY A 398 15.18 8.75 33.40
C GLY A 398 14.52 9.68 32.35
N LEU A 399 13.30 10.16 32.56
CA LEU A 399 12.49 10.91 31.61
C LEU A 399 13.03 12.33 31.54
N LYS A 400 13.50 12.73 30.35
CA LYS A 400 14.00 14.08 30.11
C LYS A 400 12.83 14.97 29.69
N TYR A 401 12.78 16.16 30.28
CA TYR A 401 11.81 17.18 29.89
C TYR A 401 12.25 17.79 28.55
N TYR A 402 11.87 17.13 27.45
CA TYR A 402 12.11 17.65 26.12
C TYR A 402 10.97 18.58 25.73
N THR A 403 11.28 19.84 25.45
CA THR A 403 10.39 20.74 24.72
C THR A 403 10.30 20.30 23.25
N ALA A 404 9.32 20.82 22.51
CA ALA A 404 9.24 20.57 21.06
C ALA A 404 10.54 20.97 20.34
N LYS A 405 11.17 22.07 20.78
CA LYS A 405 12.45 22.54 20.26
C LYS A 405 13.57 21.52 20.52
N ASP A 406 13.61 20.89 21.70
CA ASP A 406 14.62 19.90 22.00
C ASP A 406 14.44 18.63 21.18
N ILE A 407 13.20 18.18 20.96
CA ILE A 407 12.93 17.04 20.06
C ILE A 407 13.43 17.36 18.65
N ILE A 408 13.12 18.55 18.13
CA ILE A 408 13.57 18.96 16.80
C ILE A 408 15.10 18.99 16.74
N THR A 409 15.77 19.59 17.71
CA THR A 409 17.24 19.65 17.75
C THR A 409 17.88 18.26 17.83
N ASN A 410 17.35 17.36 18.68
CA ASN A 410 17.86 15.99 18.78
C ASN A 410 17.57 15.19 17.51
N TYR A 411 16.40 15.37 16.88
CA TYR A 411 16.11 14.76 15.58
C TYR A 411 17.13 15.19 14.52
N LYS A 412 17.47 16.48 14.45
CA LYS A 412 18.53 16.99 13.57
C LYS A 412 19.89 16.38 13.88
N ALA A 413 20.24 16.25 15.16
CA ALA A 413 21.49 15.67 15.59
C ALA A 413 21.59 14.17 15.20
N ILE A 414 20.49 13.42 15.34
CA ILE A 414 20.42 12.02 14.89
C ILE A 414 20.68 11.95 13.38
N LEU A 415 19.97 12.76 12.58
CA LEU A 415 20.14 12.79 11.13
C LEU A 415 21.58 13.04 10.71
N ALA A 416 22.24 14.01 11.35
CA ALA A 416 23.64 14.34 11.09
C ALA A 416 24.58 13.19 11.50
N LYS A 417 24.37 12.60 12.68
CA LYS A 417 25.20 11.50 13.21
C LYS A 417 25.12 10.25 12.36
N THR A 418 23.95 9.91 11.83
CA THR A 418 23.74 8.72 11.01
C THR A 418 23.91 8.98 9.52
N GLU A 419 24.28 10.18 9.09
CA GLU A 419 24.40 10.54 7.66
C GLU A 419 23.11 10.22 6.88
N THR A 420 21.95 10.47 7.49
CA THR A 420 20.63 10.24 6.88
C THR A 420 19.94 11.55 6.56
N SER A 421 19.09 11.56 5.53
CA SER A 421 18.36 12.77 5.15
C SER A 421 17.00 12.86 5.85
N TYR A 422 16.43 14.07 5.89
CA TYR A 422 15.05 14.26 6.32
C TYR A 422 14.06 13.41 5.50
N LYS A 423 14.26 13.30 4.19
CA LYS A 423 13.37 12.57 3.28
C LYS A 423 13.28 11.09 3.65
N ASP A 424 14.35 10.50 4.18
CA ASP A 424 14.40 9.09 4.56
C ASP A 424 13.57 8.78 5.81
N LEU A 425 13.52 9.71 6.77
CA LEU A 425 12.97 9.46 8.10
C LEU A 425 11.73 10.29 8.46
N GLN A 426 11.38 11.31 7.68
CA GLN A 426 10.25 12.21 7.96
C GLN A 426 8.93 11.45 8.16
N ASN A 427 8.60 10.53 7.24
CA ASN A 427 7.37 9.74 7.33
C ASN A 427 7.35 8.85 8.57
N TYR A 428 8.49 8.26 8.92
CA TYR A 428 8.62 7.43 10.12
C TYR A 428 8.49 8.27 11.40
N PHE A 429 9.17 9.41 11.46
CA PHE A 429 9.11 10.35 12.58
C PHE A 429 7.66 10.83 12.82
N LEU A 430 6.99 11.28 11.76
CA LEU A 430 5.58 11.71 11.82
C LEU A 430 4.65 10.55 12.22
N ALA A 431 4.88 9.34 11.71
CA ALA A 431 4.10 8.16 12.07
C ALA A 431 4.23 7.80 13.56
N ILE A 432 5.44 7.88 14.14
CA ILE A 432 5.63 7.65 15.59
C ILE A 432 4.87 8.70 16.39
N ILE A 433 5.02 9.99 16.05
CA ILE A 433 4.33 11.09 16.72
C ILE A 433 2.82 10.89 16.66
N PHE A 434 2.29 10.60 15.47
CA PHE A 434 0.87 10.34 15.27
C PHE A 434 0.38 9.16 16.11
N ASN A 435 1.12 8.04 16.13
CA ASN A 435 0.75 6.87 16.93
C ASN A 435 0.78 7.16 18.44
N LYS A 436 1.73 7.96 18.92
CA LYS A 436 1.78 8.40 20.32
C LYS A 436 0.60 9.32 20.67
N LEU A 437 0.29 10.28 19.80
CA LEU A 437 -0.89 11.14 19.95
C LEU A 437 -2.18 10.33 19.98
N LYS A 438 -2.35 9.39 19.04
CA LYS A 438 -3.49 8.49 18.99
C LYS A 438 -3.62 7.66 20.28
N SER A 439 -2.50 7.18 20.82
CA SER A 439 -2.47 6.48 22.12
C SER A 439 -2.91 7.37 23.28
N LEU A 440 -2.48 8.63 23.33
CA LEU A 440 -2.93 9.59 24.34
C LEU A 440 -4.44 9.87 24.25
N ILE A 441 -4.94 10.10 23.03
CA ILE A 441 -6.38 10.30 22.79
C ILE A 441 -7.16 9.05 23.22
N LYS A 442 -6.67 7.86 22.88
CA LYS A 442 -7.31 6.61 23.28
C LYS A 442 -7.37 6.46 24.80
N LYS A 443 -6.30 6.80 25.52
CA LYS A 443 -6.34 6.80 27.00
C LYS A 443 -7.42 7.72 27.54
N ILE A 444 -7.59 8.92 26.98
CA ILE A 444 -8.69 9.82 27.39
C ILE A 444 -10.05 9.17 27.11
N GLN A 445 -10.24 8.55 25.94
CA GLN A 445 -11.48 7.86 25.59
C GLN A 445 -11.79 6.70 26.53
N ASP A 446 -10.80 5.88 26.87
CA ASP A 446 -10.95 4.76 27.80
C ASP A 446 -11.38 5.28 29.19
N GLU A 447 -10.79 6.38 29.68
CA GLU A 447 -11.18 7.01 30.95
C GLU A 447 -12.57 7.67 30.89
N GLN A 448 -13.00 8.18 29.73
CA GLN A 448 -14.36 8.69 29.50
C GLN A 448 -15.39 7.56 29.49
N GLU A 449 -15.07 6.40 28.91
CA GLU A 449 -15.94 5.22 28.94
C GLU A 449 -16.13 4.71 30.37
N ILE A 450 -15.06 4.68 31.18
CA ILE A 450 -15.15 4.36 32.62
C ILE A 450 -16.11 5.32 33.32
N LEU A 451 -15.95 6.63 33.09
CA LEU A 451 -16.81 7.65 33.70
C LEU A 451 -18.29 7.47 33.28
N LEU A 452 -18.56 7.17 32.01
CA LEU A 452 -19.93 6.88 31.54
C LEU A 452 -20.53 5.65 32.22
N HIS A 453 -19.73 4.60 32.45
CA HIS A 453 -20.15 3.42 33.20
C HIS A 453 -20.49 3.75 34.66
N LEU A 454 -19.67 4.57 35.33
CA LEU A 454 -19.96 5.03 36.70
C LEU A 454 -21.27 5.84 36.76
N TYR A 455 -21.50 6.74 35.79
CA TYR A 455 -22.77 7.47 35.70
C TYR A 455 -23.97 6.56 35.45
N ALA A 456 -23.82 5.47 34.69
CA ALA A 456 -24.87 4.47 34.52
C ALA A 456 -25.15 3.71 35.83
N GLN A 457 -24.09 3.27 36.53
CA GLN A 457 -24.21 2.60 37.83
C GLN A 457 -24.84 3.50 38.90
N LYS A 458 -24.51 4.79 38.90
CA LYS A 458 -25.14 5.80 39.75
C LYS A 458 -26.66 5.80 39.55
N ARG A 459 -27.12 5.94 38.31
CA ARG A 459 -28.55 5.95 37.96
C ARG A 459 -29.26 4.66 38.37
N GLU A 460 -28.64 3.50 38.15
CA GLU A 460 -29.19 2.21 38.58
C GLU A 460 -29.29 2.11 40.11
N THR A 461 -28.31 2.64 40.84
CA THR A 461 -28.26 2.61 42.30
C THR A 461 -29.28 3.59 42.90
N GLU A 462 -29.43 4.79 42.33
CA GLU A 462 -30.49 5.74 42.68
C GLU A 462 -31.89 5.14 42.47
N ALA A 463 -32.10 4.44 41.35
CA ALA A 463 -33.37 3.75 41.08
C ALA A 463 -33.64 2.62 42.09
N LYS A 464 -32.61 1.88 42.51
CA LYS A 464 -32.74 0.84 43.56
C LYS A 464 -33.02 1.46 44.93
N LEU A 465 -32.33 2.53 45.29
CA LEU A 465 -32.54 3.27 46.55
C LEU A 465 -33.99 3.77 46.67
N ASN A 466 -34.54 4.33 45.59
CA ASN A 466 -35.92 4.84 45.57
C ASN A 466 -36.98 3.73 45.72
N ASN A 467 -36.65 2.50 45.32
CA ASN A 467 -37.55 1.35 45.36
C ASN A 467 -37.26 0.36 46.52
N ALA A 468 -36.23 0.63 47.34
CA ALA A 468 -35.79 -0.25 48.41
C ALA A 468 -36.67 -0.12 49.67
N ARG A 469 -36.77 -1.22 50.43
CA ARG A 469 -37.39 -1.23 51.76
C ARG A 469 -36.53 -0.41 52.74
N GLU A 470 -37.13 0.14 53.81
CA GLU A 470 -36.44 1.08 54.71
C GLU A 470 -35.17 0.51 55.36
N ASP A 471 -35.14 -0.80 55.61
CA ASP A 471 -34.01 -1.55 56.14
C ASP A 471 -32.84 -1.70 55.14
N GLU A 472 -33.11 -1.64 53.83
CA GLU A 472 -32.11 -1.77 52.77
C GLU A 472 -31.58 -0.43 52.24
N LYS A 473 -32.30 0.68 52.50
CA LYS A 473 -31.92 2.04 52.06
C LYS A 473 -30.51 2.47 52.49
N PRO A 474 -30.06 2.23 53.75
CA PRO A 474 -28.71 2.64 54.17
C PRO A 474 -27.59 2.03 53.32
N LYS A 475 -27.76 0.76 52.93
CA LYS A 475 -26.80 0.02 52.10
C LYS A 475 -26.70 0.59 50.68
N TYR A 476 -27.83 0.97 50.09
CA TYR A 476 -27.84 1.59 48.77
C TYR A 476 -27.32 3.04 48.79
N GLN A 477 -27.51 3.74 49.91
CA GLN A 477 -26.95 5.08 50.12
C GLN A 477 -25.43 5.06 50.23
N GLU A 478 -24.86 4.15 51.04
CA GLU A 478 -23.41 3.97 51.18
C GLU A 478 -22.76 3.67 49.82
N LYS A 479 -23.34 2.74 49.06
CA LYS A 479 -22.87 2.41 47.71
C LYS A 479 -22.99 3.58 46.72
N LEU A 480 -24.00 4.43 46.86
CA LEU A 480 -24.15 5.63 46.04
C LEU A 480 -23.05 6.65 46.35
N ASP A 481 -22.71 6.80 47.64
CA ASP A 481 -21.65 7.71 48.09
C ASP A 481 -20.27 7.25 47.60
N GLU A 482 -19.99 5.94 47.63
CA GLU A 482 -18.79 5.34 47.01
C GLU A 482 -18.69 5.67 45.51
N ILE A 483 -19.75 5.43 44.75
CA ILE A 483 -19.78 5.73 43.30
C ILE A 483 -19.59 7.23 43.04
N LEU A 484 -20.13 8.11 43.89
CA LEU A 484 -19.96 9.55 43.77
C LEU A 484 -18.51 9.99 43.99
N GLU A 485 -17.80 9.38 44.95
CA GLU A 485 -16.36 9.63 45.13
C GLU A 485 -15.53 9.12 43.96
N GLU A 486 -15.81 7.92 43.45
CA GLU A 486 -15.15 7.39 42.23
C GLU A 486 -15.36 8.30 41.02
N ILE A 487 -16.58 8.84 40.83
CA ILE A 487 -16.88 9.81 39.77
C ILE A 487 -16.02 11.08 39.93
N LYS A 488 -15.93 11.65 41.14
CA LYS A 488 -15.13 12.85 41.39
C LYS A 488 -13.65 12.61 41.09
N GLU A 489 -13.10 11.49 41.52
CA GLU A 489 -11.70 11.13 41.26
C GLU A 489 -11.44 10.99 39.75
N GLN A 490 -12.33 10.29 39.06
CA GLN A 490 -12.25 10.06 37.63
C GLN A 490 -12.37 11.36 36.81
N GLU A 491 -13.27 12.27 37.20
CA GLU A 491 -13.39 13.59 36.59
C GLU A 491 -12.14 14.45 36.80
N LYS A 492 -11.55 14.42 38.01
CA LYS A 492 -10.30 15.11 38.32
C LYS A 492 -9.15 14.60 37.45
N LYS A 493 -9.06 13.28 37.27
CA LYS A 493 -8.06 12.63 36.41
C LYS A 493 -8.24 13.02 34.94
N LEU A 494 -9.47 12.98 34.41
CA LEU A 494 -9.78 13.42 33.05
C LEU A 494 -9.45 14.90 32.83
N LYS A 495 -9.79 15.77 33.78
CA LYS A 495 -9.45 17.19 33.73
C LYS A 495 -7.94 17.41 33.71
N SER A 496 -7.18 16.64 34.50
CA SER A 496 -5.71 16.64 34.46
C SER A 496 -5.19 16.26 33.07
N PHE A 497 -5.69 15.17 32.47
CA PHE A 497 -5.27 14.73 31.14
C PHE A 497 -5.57 15.78 30.07
N HIS A 498 -6.78 16.37 30.07
CA HIS A 498 -7.15 17.43 29.15
C HIS A 498 -6.25 18.67 29.29
N ASN A 499 -5.97 19.11 30.52
CA ASN A 499 -5.08 20.24 30.78
C ASN A 499 -3.64 19.97 30.33
N GLN A 500 -3.13 18.76 30.60
CA GLN A 500 -1.80 18.36 30.16
C GLN A 500 -1.70 18.36 28.62
N LEU A 501 -2.73 17.86 27.93
CA LEU A 501 -2.75 17.83 26.48
C LEU A 501 -2.82 19.25 25.91
N PHE A 502 -3.69 20.11 26.44
CA PHE A 502 -3.80 21.51 26.00
C PHE A 502 -2.49 22.28 26.22
N LYS A 503 -1.83 22.10 27.38
CA LYS A 503 -0.56 22.78 27.70
C LYS A 503 0.60 22.35 26.80
N LYS A 504 0.60 21.11 26.30
CA LYS A 504 1.68 20.57 25.47
C LYS A 504 1.62 20.98 24.00
N TYR A 505 0.44 21.34 23.50
CA TYR A 505 0.17 21.61 22.08
C TYR A 505 -0.38 23.03 21.81
N LYS A 506 -0.35 23.90 22.82
CA LYS A 506 -0.50 25.35 22.68
C LYS A 506 0.87 25.95 22.43
#